data_AF-A0A7W7Z095-F1
#
_entry.id   AF-A0A7W7Z095-F1
#
_cell.length_a   1.000
_cell.length_b   1.000
_cell.length_c   1.000
_cell.angle_alpha   90.00
_cell.angle_beta   90.00
_cell.angle_gamma   90.00
#
_symmetry.space_group_name_H-M   'P 1'
#
loop_
_entity.id
_entity.type
_entity.pdbx_description
1 polymer ?
#
loop_
_entity_poly.entity_id
_entity_poly.type
_entity_poly.pdbx_seq_one_letter_code
_entity_poly.pdbx_strand_id
1 'polypeptide(L)'
;MTEMKPSMLFGAVVAALLALPALALASDKVADVKGKWVGKSHSIVVGSGGHWPSGKGTFDNPGLAEKDVMIEIKGQDQRRFWGVTTLSGNGETTTEPFIGALGGHDGHDVLIADTDGYMHGEFDDNTFSFCYAHTGGKTESTVVSCSELKRAK
;
A
#
# COMPACT_ATOMS: atom_id res chain seq x y z
N MET A 1 20.27 -84.05 19.89
CA MET A 1 21.66 -83.82 19.41
C MET A 1 21.56 -83.55 17.91
N THR A 2 22.08 -82.51 17.25
CA THR A 2 22.84 -81.25 17.59
C THR A 2 22.94 -80.47 16.25
N GLU A 3 22.93 -79.14 16.09
CA GLU A 3 22.86 -77.92 16.93
C GLU A 3 21.75 -77.00 16.33
N MET A 4 21.39 -75.90 16.99
CA MET A 4 20.70 -74.73 16.38
C MET A 4 21.75 -73.65 16.08
N LYS A 5 21.70 -72.92 14.95
CA LYS A 5 22.24 -71.53 14.89
C LYS A 5 21.84 -70.74 13.62
N PRO A 6 21.92 -69.38 13.65
CA PRO A 6 21.12 -68.51 12.79
C PRO A 6 21.93 -67.63 11.83
N SER A 7 21.26 -67.11 10.80
CA SER A 7 21.58 -65.89 10.02
C SER A 7 20.56 -65.76 8.88
N MET A 8 20.18 -64.59 8.36
CA MET A 8 20.67 -63.21 8.58
C MET A 8 19.49 -62.23 8.69
N LEU A 9 19.65 -61.16 9.46
CA LEU A 9 18.93 -59.91 9.18
C LEU A 9 19.50 -59.33 7.89
N PHE A 10 18.71 -59.20 6.82
CA PHE A 10 18.97 -58.25 5.73
C PHE A 10 17.68 -57.95 4.97
N GLY A 11 17.17 -56.72 5.07
CA GLY A 11 15.91 -56.32 4.43
C GLY A 11 15.21 -55.10 5.04
N ALA A 12 15.90 -54.25 5.79
CA ALA A 12 15.33 -53.07 6.46
C ALA A 12 15.99 -51.76 6.00
N VAL A 13 16.07 -51.55 4.68
CA VAL A 13 16.45 -50.27 4.05
C VAL A 13 15.60 -50.07 2.79
N VAL A 14 15.36 -48.81 2.38
CA VAL A 14 14.57 -48.38 1.20
C VAL A 14 13.04 -48.36 1.41
N ALA A 15 12.57 -47.53 2.36
CA ALA A 15 11.19 -47.03 2.38
C ALA A 15 11.02 -45.64 3.05
N ALA A 16 12.09 -44.85 3.18
CA ALA A 16 12.12 -43.63 4.01
C ALA A 16 12.40 -42.31 3.25
N LEU A 17 12.37 -42.29 1.92
CA LEU A 17 12.71 -41.11 1.09
C LEU A 17 11.51 -40.37 0.48
N LEU A 18 10.27 -40.62 0.95
CA LEU A 18 9.07 -39.89 0.49
C LEU A 18 8.55 -38.84 1.49
N ALA A 19 9.22 -38.65 2.62
CA ALA A 19 9.00 -37.51 3.51
C ALA A 19 9.89 -36.32 3.12
N LEU A 20 9.84 -35.90 1.85
CA LEU A 20 10.15 -34.51 1.52
C LEU A 20 9.11 -33.68 2.28
N PRO A 21 9.49 -32.82 3.24
CA PRO A 21 8.53 -31.88 3.77
C PRO A 21 8.03 -31.07 2.59
N ALA A 22 6.71 -30.95 2.46
CA ALA A 22 6.16 -29.88 1.65
C ALA A 22 6.67 -28.58 2.28
N LEU A 23 7.78 -28.07 1.73
CA LEU A 23 8.10 -26.66 1.76
C LEU A 23 6.99 -25.99 0.95
N ALA A 24 5.82 -25.88 1.59
CA ALA A 24 4.91 -24.81 1.36
C ALA A 24 5.76 -23.56 1.60
N LEU A 25 6.34 -23.04 0.51
CA LEU A 25 6.71 -21.66 0.41
C LEU A 25 5.53 -20.93 1.03
N ALA A 26 5.78 -20.21 2.12
CA ALA A 26 4.78 -19.30 2.65
C ALA A 26 4.46 -18.39 1.47
N SER A 27 3.29 -18.61 0.87
CA SER A 27 2.81 -17.74 -0.19
C SER A 27 2.61 -16.43 0.51
N ASP A 28 3.54 -15.49 0.36
CA ASP A 28 3.42 -14.11 0.83
C ASP A 28 2.02 -13.65 0.45
N LYS A 29 1.11 -13.65 1.43
CA LYS A 29 -0.29 -13.35 1.18
C LYS A 29 -0.35 -11.85 1.07
N VAL A 30 -0.09 -11.35 -0.13
CA VAL A 30 -0.14 -9.92 -0.43
C VAL A 30 -1.47 -9.37 0.07
N ALA A 31 -1.40 -8.37 0.94
CA ALA A 31 -2.57 -7.79 1.58
C ALA A 31 -3.59 -7.32 0.53
N ASP A 32 -4.89 -7.62 0.77
CA ASP A 32 -5.96 -7.08 -0.08
C ASP A 32 -6.24 -5.62 0.34
N VAL A 33 -5.75 -4.69 -0.47
CA VAL A 33 -5.85 -3.24 -0.24
C VAL A 33 -7.02 -2.61 -1.01
N LYS A 34 -7.78 -3.40 -1.81
CA LYS A 34 -8.95 -2.89 -2.55
C LYS A 34 -10.02 -2.33 -1.62
N GLY A 35 -10.86 -1.47 -2.21
CA GLY A 35 -11.97 -0.81 -1.53
C GLY A 35 -11.71 0.66 -1.29
N LYS A 36 -12.48 1.26 -0.39
CA LYS A 36 -12.44 2.68 -0.09
C LYS A 36 -11.76 2.93 1.25
N TRP A 37 -10.88 3.91 1.26
CA TRP A 37 -10.17 4.41 2.43
C TRP A 37 -10.55 5.87 2.60
N VAL A 38 -11.03 6.27 3.78
CA VAL A 38 -11.61 7.60 4.04
C VAL A 38 -11.01 8.25 5.28
N GLY A 39 -10.83 9.57 5.24
CA GLY A 39 -10.24 10.35 6.31
C GLY A 39 -10.15 11.83 5.94
N LYS A 40 -9.21 12.55 6.54
CA LYS A 40 -8.93 13.96 6.24
C LYS A 40 -7.47 14.14 5.81
N SER A 41 -7.24 15.07 4.90
CA SER A 41 -5.90 15.56 4.59
C SER A 41 -5.45 16.54 5.68
N HIS A 42 -4.17 16.54 6.04
CA HIS A 42 -3.56 17.62 6.82
C HIS A 42 -2.42 18.23 6.01
N SER A 43 -2.74 19.25 5.21
CA SER A 43 -1.91 19.68 4.08
C SER A 43 -1.31 21.08 4.27
N ILE A 44 -0.06 21.21 3.86
CA ILE A 44 0.64 22.49 3.68
C ILE A 44 0.70 22.76 2.17
N VAL A 45 0.17 23.91 1.74
CA VAL A 45 -0.04 24.27 0.33
C VAL A 45 0.66 25.58 0.00
N VAL A 46 1.52 25.55 -1.02
CA VAL A 46 2.09 26.73 -1.69
C VAL A 46 1.52 26.80 -3.11
N GLY A 47 1.19 28.01 -3.59
CA GLY A 47 0.62 28.20 -4.94
C GLY A 47 -0.85 27.78 -5.06
N SER A 48 -1.28 27.45 -6.28
CA SER A 48 -2.68 27.11 -6.58
C SER A 48 -2.83 26.20 -7.80
N GLY A 49 -3.57 25.10 -7.63
CA GLY A 49 -3.93 24.17 -8.70
C GLY A 49 -3.97 22.72 -8.21
N GLY A 50 -4.22 21.79 -9.13
CA GLY A 50 -4.48 20.39 -8.79
C GLY A 50 -5.68 20.25 -7.86
N HIS A 51 -5.50 19.53 -6.75
CA HIS A 51 -6.50 19.43 -5.68
C HIS A 51 -6.75 20.75 -4.89
N TRP A 52 -5.99 21.82 -5.15
CA TRP A 52 -6.04 23.10 -4.41
C TRP A 52 -6.20 24.34 -5.32
N PRO A 53 -7.25 24.42 -6.15
CA PRO A 53 -7.43 25.53 -7.11
C PRO A 53 -7.60 26.90 -6.44
N SER A 54 -8.18 26.97 -5.24
CA SER A 54 -8.27 28.19 -4.43
C SER A 54 -7.04 28.50 -3.57
N GLY A 55 -5.98 27.68 -3.60
CA GLY A 55 -4.76 27.88 -2.80
C GLY A 55 -4.12 29.26 -3.03
N LYS A 56 -3.48 29.83 -2.00
CA LYS A 56 -2.80 31.15 -2.06
C LYS A 56 -1.53 31.24 -1.20
N GLY A 57 -1.05 30.11 -0.66
CA GLY A 57 0.13 30.10 0.22
C GLY A 57 1.43 30.42 -0.53
N THR A 58 2.42 30.94 0.19
CA THR A 58 3.80 31.12 -0.29
C THR A 58 4.75 30.26 0.56
N PHE A 59 6.02 30.10 0.17
CA PHE A 59 6.98 29.38 1.03
C PHE A 59 7.24 30.11 2.36
N ASP A 60 7.14 31.44 2.40
CA ASP A 60 7.27 32.23 3.63
C ASP A 60 6.00 32.19 4.52
N ASN A 61 4.84 31.97 3.92
CA ASN A 61 3.54 31.89 4.61
C ASN A 61 2.62 30.88 3.88
N PRO A 62 2.79 29.57 4.11
CA PRO A 62 2.05 28.55 3.39
C PRO A 62 0.61 28.44 3.88
N GLY A 63 -0.28 27.99 3.00
CA GLY A 63 -1.67 27.71 3.35
C GLY A 63 -1.78 26.39 4.09
N LEU A 64 -2.27 26.42 5.33
CA LEU A 64 -2.65 25.21 6.06
C LEU A 64 -4.09 24.87 5.71
N ALA A 65 -4.37 23.66 5.22
CA ALA A 65 -5.68 23.28 4.75
C ALA A 65 -6.01 21.80 4.95
N GLU A 66 -7.30 21.54 5.21
CA GLU A 66 -7.86 20.20 5.30
C GLU A 66 -8.99 20.02 4.29
N LYS A 67 -9.06 18.83 3.69
CA LYS A 67 -10.17 18.34 2.88
C LYS A 67 -10.50 16.91 3.31
N ASP A 68 -11.73 16.48 3.11
CA ASP A 68 -12.07 15.06 3.19
C ASP A 68 -11.36 14.32 2.05
N VAL A 69 -10.65 13.26 2.39
CA VAL A 69 -9.89 12.41 1.44
C VAL A 69 -10.60 11.07 1.32
N MET A 70 -10.79 10.63 0.08
CA MET A 70 -11.23 9.29 -0.24
C MET A 70 -10.30 8.68 -1.30
N ILE A 71 -9.70 7.54 -0.97
CA ILE A 71 -8.86 6.75 -1.88
C ILE A 71 -9.62 5.45 -2.19
N GLU A 72 -10.03 5.29 -3.44
CA GLU A 72 -10.69 4.08 -3.95
C GLU A 72 -9.68 3.24 -4.73
N ILE A 73 -9.22 2.13 -4.14
CA ILE A 73 -8.40 1.14 -4.84
C ILE A 73 -9.35 0.20 -5.60
N LYS A 74 -9.37 0.38 -6.93
CA LYS A 74 -10.33 -0.24 -7.86
C LYS A 74 -9.89 -1.62 -8.33
N GLY A 75 -8.59 -1.82 -8.46
CA GLY A 75 -8.02 -3.09 -8.90
C GLY A 75 -6.65 -3.32 -8.32
N GLN A 76 -6.31 -4.61 -8.17
CA GLN A 76 -5.07 -5.09 -7.61
C GLN A 76 -4.67 -6.39 -8.32
N ASP A 77 -3.40 -6.48 -8.71
CA ASP A 77 -2.74 -7.65 -9.29
C ASP A 77 -1.44 -7.91 -8.50
N GLN A 78 -1.53 -8.85 -7.54
CA GLN A 78 -0.49 -9.12 -6.54
C GLN A 78 -0.11 -7.83 -5.78
N ARG A 79 1.19 -7.50 -5.73
CA ARG A 79 1.74 -6.30 -5.08
C ARG A 79 1.53 -5.01 -5.90
N ARG A 80 0.78 -5.01 -7.00
CA ARG A 80 0.50 -3.82 -7.83
C ARG A 80 -0.98 -3.47 -7.77
N PHE A 81 -1.33 -2.20 -7.70
CA PHE A 81 -2.73 -1.76 -7.63
C PHE A 81 -2.93 -0.40 -8.30
N TRP A 82 -4.19 -0.04 -8.55
CA TRP A 82 -4.56 1.22 -9.18
C TRP A 82 -5.93 1.68 -8.68
N GLY A 83 -6.16 2.98 -8.76
CA GLY A 83 -7.34 3.57 -8.14
C GLY A 83 -7.53 5.04 -8.47
N VAL A 84 -8.33 5.68 -7.64
CA VAL A 84 -8.67 7.10 -7.76
C VAL A 84 -8.68 7.75 -6.38
N THR A 85 -7.99 8.88 -6.26
CA THR A 85 -8.05 9.78 -5.11
C THR A 85 -9.13 10.84 -5.35
N THR A 86 -9.91 11.18 -4.34
CA THR A 86 -10.85 12.31 -4.35
C THR A 86 -10.64 13.17 -3.11
N LEU A 87 -10.47 14.47 -3.31
CA LEU A 87 -10.44 15.47 -2.24
C LEU A 87 -11.67 16.38 -2.35
N SER A 88 -12.41 16.50 -1.25
CA SER A 88 -13.64 17.29 -1.13
C SER A 88 -13.57 18.26 0.04
N GLY A 89 -13.95 19.52 -0.17
CA GLY A 89 -13.99 20.53 0.90
C GLY A 89 -14.02 21.95 0.35
N ASN A 90 -14.46 22.90 1.16
CA ASN A 90 -14.55 24.33 0.81
C ASN A 90 -15.37 24.63 -0.47
N GLY A 91 -16.38 23.79 -0.77
CA GLY A 91 -17.19 23.89 -1.98
C GLY A 91 -16.55 23.28 -3.24
N GLU A 92 -15.35 22.72 -3.12
CA GLU A 92 -14.61 22.09 -4.20
C GLU A 92 -14.65 20.56 -4.09
N THR A 93 -14.60 19.88 -5.22
CA THR A 93 -14.35 18.43 -5.30
C THR A 93 -13.48 18.16 -6.50
N THR A 94 -12.41 17.40 -6.29
CA THR A 94 -11.35 17.16 -7.27
C THR A 94 -10.91 15.71 -7.19
N THR A 95 -10.60 15.11 -8.34
CA THR A 95 -10.46 13.65 -8.48
C THR A 95 -9.31 13.33 -9.43
N GLU A 96 -8.46 12.37 -9.06
CA GLU A 96 -7.23 12.05 -9.78
C GLU A 96 -6.97 10.53 -9.81
N PRO A 97 -6.55 9.94 -10.95
CA PRO A 97 -6.16 8.54 -11.04
C PRO A 97 -4.73 8.32 -10.52
N PHE A 98 -4.48 7.15 -9.92
CA PHE A 98 -3.15 6.76 -9.46
C PHE A 98 -2.82 5.29 -9.78
N ILE A 99 -1.53 4.98 -9.75
CA ILE A 99 -0.98 3.62 -9.71
C ILE A 99 -0.10 3.46 -8.47
N GLY A 100 -0.02 2.25 -7.92
CA GLY A 100 0.80 1.98 -6.74
C GLY A 100 1.33 0.56 -6.66
N ALA A 101 2.33 0.39 -5.79
CA ALA A 101 2.95 -0.88 -5.48
C ALA A 101 3.17 -1.06 -3.99
N LEU A 102 3.01 -2.30 -3.52
CA LEU A 102 3.31 -2.74 -2.16
C LEU A 102 4.78 -3.19 -2.09
N GLY A 103 5.55 -2.51 -1.24
CA GLY A 103 6.96 -2.76 -0.95
C GLY A 103 7.16 -3.64 0.29
N GLY A 104 8.31 -3.47 0.95
CA GLY A 104 8.64 -4.15 2.20
C GLY A 104 8.84 -5.66 2.09
N HIS A 105 9.39 -6.24 3.16
CA HIS A 105 9.41 -7.69 3.33
C HIS A 105 7.96 -8.21 3.44
N ASP A 106 7.21 -7.59 4.34
CA ASP A 106 5.88 -8.02 4.79
C ASP A 106 4.73 -7.54 3.88
N GLY A 107 5.00 -6.71 2.87
CA GLY A 107 3.98 -6.26 1.90
C GLY A 107 3.11 -5.09 2.35
N HIS A 108 3.46 -4.42 3.46
CA HIS A 108 2.69 -3.32 4.05
C HIS A 108 3.13 -1.93 3.54
N ASP A 109 4.43 -1.70 3.31
CA ASP A 109 4.94 -0.45 2.72
C ASP A 109 4.25 -0.18 1.39
N VAL A 110 4.00 1.08 1.07
CA VAL A 110 3.41 1.49 -0.20
C VAL A 110 4.13 2.67 -0.84
N LEU A 111 4.25 2.62 -2.17
CA LEU A 111 4.56 3.75 -3.03
C LEU A 111 3.46 3.90 -4.08
N ILE A 112 2.87 5.09 -4.17
CA ILE A 112 1.84 5.47 -5.15
C ILE A 112 2.37 6.66 -5.95
N ALA A 113 2.05 6.71 -7.24
CA ALA A 113 2.22 7.88 -8.08
C ALA A 113 0.89 8.22 -8.76
N ASP A 114 0.56 9.52 -8.79
CA ASP A 114 -0.59 10.10 -9.47
C ASP A 114 -0.10 10.98 -10.65
N THR A 115 -0.80 12.05 -11.04
CA THR A 115 -0.44 12.78 -12.25
C THR A 115 0.52 13.94 -12.01
N ASP A 116 0.71 14.38 -10.77
CA ASP A 116 1.68 15.43 -10.40
C ASP A 116 2.63 15.08 -9.24
N GLY A 117 2.33 14.06 -8.43
CA GLY A 117 3.06 13.73 -7.21
C GLY A 117 3.21 12.23 -6.91
N TYR A 118 3.51 11.96 -5.64
CA TYR A 118 3.63 10.61 -5.10
C TYR A 118 3.19 10.55 -3.64
N MET A 119 2.71 9.38 -3.22
CA MET A 119 2.42 9.04 -1.82
C MET A 119 3.36 7.92 -1.38
N HIS A 120 3.91 8.04 -0.17
CA HIS A 120 4.63 6.95 0.50
C HIS A 120 4.03 6.73 1.90
N GLY A 121 3.93 5.47 2.33
CA GLY A 121 3.26 5.12 3.56
C GLY A 121 3.20 3.62 3.80
N GLU A 122 2.21 3.19 4.56
CA GLU A 122 1.97 1.78 4.92
C GLU A 122 0.47 1.47 5.06
N PHE A 123 0.10 0.21 4.77
CA PHE A 123 -1.21 -0.35 5.08
C PHE A 123 -1.13 -1.24 6.32
N ASP A 124 -1.91 -0.90 7.35
CA ASP A 124 -2.32 -1.79 8.44
C ASP A 124 -3.76 -2.32 8.15
N ASP A 125 -4.21 -3.36 8.86
CA ASP A 125 -5.46 -4.11 8.62
C ASP A 125 -6.65 -3.21 8.23
N ASN A 126 -6.82 -2.11 8.97
CA ASN A 126 -7.90 -1.13 8.79
C ASN A 126 -7.43 0.33 8.69
N THR A 127 -6.12 0.59 8.62
CA THR A 127 -5.54 1.93 8.50
C THR A 127 -4.64 2.03 7.27
N PHE A 128 -4.80 3.09 6.49
CA PHE A 128 -3.82 3.49 5.48
C PHE A 128 -3.18 4.80 5.93
N SER A 129 -1.92 4.73 6.36
CA SER A 129 -1.13 5.88 6.81
C SER A 129 -0.18 6.30 5.69
N PHE A 130 -0.19 7.56 5.27
CA PHE A 130 0.69 8.03 4.19
C PHE A 130 1.09 9.49 4.32
N CYS A 131 2.19 9.83 3.65
CA CYS A 131 2.53 11.20 3.28
C CYS A 131 2.54 11.34 1.75
N TYR A 132 1.90 12.39 1.25
CA TYR A 132 1.92 12.82 -0.15
C TYR A 132 2.82 14.03 -0.34
N ALA A 133 3.54 14.07 -1.46
CA ALA A 133 4.32 15.22 -1.87
C ALA A 133 4.28 15.43 -3.40
N HIS A 134 4.20 16.69 -3.80
CA HIS A 134 4.55 17.14 -5.16
C HIS A 134 5.14 18.55 -5.12
N THR A 135 5.96 18.88 -6.13
CA THR A 135 6.74 20.12 -6.18
C THR A 135 6.61 20.80 -7.54
N GLY A 136 5.54 21.57 -7.74
CA GLY A 136 5.31 22.30 -8.98
C GLY A 136 5.09 21.38 -10.19
N GLY A 137 5.34 21.90 -11.39
CA GLY A 137 5.12 21.17 -12.63
C GLY A 137 3.72 21.43 -13.19
N LYS A 138 2.87 20.40 -13.27
CA LYS A 138 1.56 20.52 -13.96
C LYS A 138 0.52 21.40 -13.24
N THR A 139 0.68 21.63 -11.95
CA THR A 139 -0.39 22.12 -11.07
C THR A 139 -0.11 23.46 -10.38
N GLU A 140 0.99 24.16 -10.73
CA GLU A 140 1.33 25.50 -10.21
C GLU A 140 1.29 25.63 -8.67
N SER A 141 1.41 24.49 -7.97
CA SER A 141 1.36 24.37 -6.53
C SER A 141 2.42 23.37 -6.04
N THR A 142 2.74 23.46 -4.75
CA THR A 142 3.60 22.53 -4.04
C THR A 142 2.88 22.16 -2.76
N VAL A 143 2.68 20.87 -2.54
CA VAL A 143 1.93 20.36 -1.39
C VAL A 143 2.72 19.27 -0.71
N VAL A 144 2.70 19.31 0.62
CA VAL A 144 3.06 18.20 1.49
C VAL A 144 1.88 17.95 2.40
N SER A 145 1.47 16.69 2.55
CA SER A 145 0.38 16.27 3.42
C SER A 145 0.72 14.93 4.06
N CYS A 146 0.44 14.74 5.34
CA CYS A 146 0.51 13.42 5.99
C CYS A 146 -0.83 13.12 6.64
N SER A 147 -1.34 11.90 6.51
CA SER A 147 -2.74 11.58 6.82
C SER A 147 -2.95 10.10 7.12
N GLU A 148 -3.93 9.82 7.97
CA GLU A 148 -4.45 8.47 8.18
C GLU A 148 -5.87 8.37 7.60
N LEU A 149 -6.09 7.34 6.79
CA LEU A 149 -7.42 6.95 6.33
C LEU A 149 -7.82 5.65 7.01
N LYS A 150 -9.09 5.49 7.35
CA LYS A 150 -9.64 4.21 7.79
C LYS A 150 -10.39 3.55 6.64
N ARG A 151 -10.36 2.22 6.60
CA ARG A 151 -11.14 1.44 5.62
C ARG A 151 -12.64 1.75 5.83
N ALA A 152 -13.34 2.11 4.76
CA ALA A 152 -14.78 2.31 4.80
C ALA A 152 -15.50 0.99 5.08
N LYS A 153 -16.61 1.06 5.81
CA LYS A 153 -17.50 -0.08 6.11
C LYS A 153 -18.43 -0.39 4.93
#